data_AF-W1YE37-F1
#
_entry.id   AF-W1YE37-F1
#
_cell.length_a   1.000
_cell.length_b   1.000
_cell.length_c   1.000
_cell.angle_alpha   90.00
_cell.angle_beta   90.00
_cell.angle_gamma   90.00
#
_symmetry.space_group_name_H-M   'P 1'
#
loop_
_entity.id
_entity.type
_entity.pdbx_description
1 polymer ?
#
loop_
_entity_poly.entity_id
_entity_poly.type
_entity_poly.pdbx_seq_one_letter_code
_entity_poly.pdbx_strand_id
1 'polypeptide(L)' 'MLDNTKVDQAYTLLAQVYIMDDSKTVEAFLESQGVTIASFTRFEVGDGIEKAANDFESEVAATMAAALGQN' A
#
# COMPACT_ATOMS: atom_id res chain seq x y z
N MET A 1 26.36 -0.12 -12.85
CA MET A 1 26.17 0.88 -11.78
C MET A 1 24.76 0.64 -11.26
N LEU A 2 24.57 0.42 -9.96
CA LEU A 2 23.21 0.33 -9.41
C LEU A 2 22.52 1.67 -9.64
N ASP A 3 21.36 1.65 -10.28
CA ASP A 3 20.56 2.84 -10.58
C ASP A 3 19.73 3.20 -9.35
N ASN A 4 20.35 3.95 -8.43
CA ASN A 4 19.72 4.37 -7.18
C ASN A 4 18.48 5.26 -7.41
N THR A 5 18.38 5.91 -8.56
CA THR A 5 17.25 6.77 -8.95
C THR A 5 15.91 6.04 -8.86
N LYS A 6 15.87 4.75 -9.20
CA LYS A 6 14.63 3.95 -9.14
C LYS A 6 14.23 3.62 -7.70
N VAL A 7 15.20 3.41 -6.82
CA VAL A 7 14.95 3.16 -5.40
C VAL A 7 14.44 4.44 -4.74
N ASP A 8 15.05 5.57 -5.07
CA ASP A 8 14.66 6.87 -4.52
C ASP A 8 13.23 7.23 -4.93
N GLN A 9 12.87 7.04 -6.20
CA GLN A 9 11.49 7.24 -6.69
C GLN A 9 10.46 6.32 -6.02
N ALA A 10 10.84 5.10 -5.61
CA ALA A 10 9.93 4.16 -4.98
C ALA A 10 9.72 4.45 -3.48
N TYR A 11 10.77 4.86 -2.76
CA TYR A 11 10.76 4.85 -1.30
C TYR A 11 10.92 6.23 -0.64
N THR A 12 11.25 7.28 -1.40
CA THR A 12 11.42 8.64 -0.84
C THR A 12 10.31 9.56 -1.32
N LEU A 13 9.70 10.32 -0.41
CA LEU A 13 8.58 11.22 -0.73
C LEU A 13 8.97 12.28 -1.76
N LEU A 14 10.18 12.85 -1.65
CA LEU A 14 10.61 13.99 -2.47
C LEU A 14 10.87 13.62 -3.94
N ALA A 15 11.40 12.41 -4.19
CA ALA A 15 11.69 11.93 -5.54
C ALA A 15 10.44 11.35 -6.26
N GLN A 16 9.35 11.11 -5.54
CA GLN A 16 8.10 10.61 -6.13
C GLN A 16 7.48 11.64 -7.08
N VAL A 17 6.77 11.13 -8.10
CA VAL A 17 5.94 11.95 -9.00
C VAL A 17 4.79 12.57 -8.22
N TYR A 18 4.51 13.85 -8.46
CA TYR A 18 3.44 14.55 -7.79
C TYR A 18 2.07 14.14 -8.35
N ILE A 19 1.19 13.61 -7.50
CA ILE A 19 -0.10 13.01 -7.92
C ILE A 19 -1.01 13.99 -8.66
N MET A 20 -0.98 15.28 -8.32
CA MET A 20 -1.84 16.28 -8.97
C MET A 20 -1.26 16.82 -10.28
N ASP A 21 0.03 16.63 -10.54
CA ASP A 21 0.71 17.05 -11.77
C ASP A 21 1.92 16.14 -12.00
N ASP A 22 1.73 15.16 -12.88
CA ASP A 22 2.68 14.09 -13.17
C ASP A 22 3.93 14.56 -13.94
N SER A 23 3.98 15.84 -14.33
CA SER A 23 5.14 16.43 -14.99
C SER A 23 6.30 16.75 -14.04
N LYS A 24 6.07 16.73 -12.72
CA LYS A 24 7.08 17.10 -11.71
C LYS A 24 7.10 16.15 -10.52
N THR A 25 8.22 16.18 -9.79
CA THR A 25 8.34 15.49 -8.50
C THR A 25 7.73 16.32 -7.37
N VAL A 26 7.47 15.68 -6.23
CA VAL A 26 7.00 16.38 -5.01
C VAL A 26 7.98 17.48 -4.60
N GLU A 27 9.29 17.25 -4.71
CA GLU A 27 10.33 18.26 -4.43
C GLU A 27 10.18 19.51 -5.31
N ALA A 28 10.12 19.32 -6.64
CA ALA A 28 9.98 20.43 -7.58
C ALA A 28 8.67 21.22 -7.36
N PHE A 29 7.61 20.55 -6.93
CA PHE A 29 6.37 21.22 -6.53
C PHE A 29 6.57 22.08 -5.27
N LEU A 30 7.17 21.54 -4.21
CA LEU A 30 7.39 22.25 -2.95
C LEU A 30 8.29 23.48 -3.13
N GLU A 31 9.35 23.36 -3.93
CA GLU A 31 10.23 24.48 -4.28
C GLU A 31 9.48 25.60 -4.98
N SER A 32 8.59 25.27 -5.92
CA SER A 32 7.76 26.25 -6.64
C SER A 32 6.83 27.04 -5.70
N GLN A 33 6.50 26.47 -4.54
CA GLN A 33 5.64 27.06 -3.52
C GLN A 33 6.43 27.69 -2.36
N GLY A 34 7.77 27.53 -2.32
CA GLY A 34 8.63 28.06 -1.26
C GLY A 34 8.38 27.41 0.11
N VAL A 35 7.94 26.16 0.15
CA VAL A 35 7.62 25.44 1.39
C VAL A 35 8.42 24.14 1.52
N THR A 36 8.45 23.58 2.73
CA THR A 36 9.12 22.31 3.03
C THR A 36 8.23 21.40 3.86
N ILE A 37 8.45 20.09 3.79
CA ILE A 37 7.75 19.10 4.61
C ILE A 37 8.64 18.75 5.80
N ALA A 38 8.15 18.98 7.02
CA ALA A 38 8.88 18.64 8.24
C ALA A 38 8.78 17.15 8.60
N SER A 39 7.59 16.56 8.44
CA SER A 39 7.35 15.13 8.68
C SER A 39 6.04 14.69 8.04
N PHE A 40 5.89 13.39 7.79
CA PHE A 40 4.63 12.78 7.38
C PHE A 40 4.50 11.40 8.03
N THR A 41 3.26 10.93 8.17
CA THR A 41 2.95 9.57 8.62
C THR A 41 1.75 9.09 7.83
N ARG A 42 1.86 7.88 7.26
CA ARG A 42 0.77 7.23 6.52
C ARG A 42 0.26 6.06 7.33
N PHE A 43 -1.03 6.05 7.64
CA PHE A 43 -1.70 4.91 8.26
C PHE A 43 -2.53 4.19 7.20
N GLU A 44 -2.53 2.87 7.27
CA GLU A 44 -3.38 2.03 6.43
C GLU A 44 -4.15 1.05 7.31
N VAL A 45 -5.41 0.80 6.97
CA VAL A 45 -6.25 -0.14 7.71
C VAL A 45 -5.70 -1.54 7.49
N GLY A 46 -5.39 -2.25 8.57
CA GLY A 46 -4.80 -3.59 8.50
C GLY A 46 -3.28 -3.59 8.35
N ASP A 47 -2.61 -2.44 8.48
CA ASP A 47 -1.15 -2.41 8.53
C ASP A 47 -0.63 -3.29 9.68
N GLY A 48 0.25 -4.24 9.35
CA GLY A 48 0.75 -5.24 10.30
C GLY A 48 -0.22 -6.38 10.66
N ILE A 49 -1.41 -6.48 10.05
CA ILE A 49 -2.37 -7.57 10.27
C ILE A 49 -2.29 -8.56 9.10
N GLU A 50 -2.05 -9.84 9.41
CA GLU A 50 -2.11 -10.90 8.39
C GLU A 50 -3.54 -11.01 7.85
N LYS A 51 -3.68 -10.87 6.54
CA LYS A 51 -4.98 -11.02 5.88
C LYS A 51 -5.40 -12.49 5.96
N ALA A 52 -6.47 -12.76 6.72
CA ALA A 52 -7.06 -14.09 6.76
C ALA A 52 -7.48 -14.51 5.34
N ALA A 53 -6.99 -15.68 4.91
CA ALA A 53 -7.46 -16.34 3.70
C ALA A 53 -8.65 -17.22 4.08
N ASN A 54 -9.86 -16.77 3.80
CA ASN A 54 -11.06 -17.58 3.96
C ASN A 54 -11.38 -18.26 2.63
N ASP A 55 -11.40 -19.59 2.64
CA ASP A 55 -11.88 -20.40 1.52
C ASP A 55 -13.36 -20.74 1.74
N PHE A 56 -14.21 -20.00 1.03
CA PHE A 56 -15.66 -20.13 1.12
C PHE A 56 -16.14 -21.52 0.69
N GLU A 57 -15.46 -22.18 -0.25
CA GLU A 57 -15.85 -23.51 -0.72
C GLU A 57 -15.71 -24.55 0.40
N SER A 58 -14.59 -24.49 1.11
CA SER A 58 -14.31 -25.35 2.26
C SER A 58 -15.27 -25.10 3.44
N GLU A 59 -15.61 -23.84 3.72
CA GLU A 59 -16.59 -23.48 4.77
C GLU A 59 -18.00 -23.99 4.44
N VAL A 60 -18.43 -23.88 3.19
CA VAL A 60 -19.74 -24.39 2.73
C VAL A 60 -19.78 -25.91 2.80
N ALA A 61 -18.74 -26.60 2.33
CA ALA A 61 -18.64 -28.05 2.39
C ALA A 61 -18.67 -28.57 3.84
N ALA A 62 -17.94 -27.93 4.75
CA ALA A 62 -17.94 -28.27 6.17
C ALA A 62 -19.32 -28.07 6.81
N THR A 63 -20.02 -26.98 6.46
CA THR A 63 -21.37 -26.71 6.97
C THR A 63 -22.39 -27.74 6.47
N MET A 64 -22.32 -28.13 5.20
CA MET A 64 -23.19 -29.17 4.64
C MET A 64 -22.90 -30.55 5.23
N ALA A 65 -21.63 -30.91 5.41
CA ALA A 65 -21.23 -32.18 6.05
C ALA A 65 -21.70 -32.25 7.51
N ALA A 66 -21.55 -31.16 8.27
CA ALA A 66 -22.02 -31.07 9.65
C ALA A 66 -23.55 -31.13 9.76
N ALA A 67 -24.29 -30.51 8.82
CA ALA A 67 -25.75 -30.58 8.77
C ALA A 67 -26.29 -31.97 8.39
N LEU A 68 -25.51 -32.77 7.65
CA LEU A 68 -25.89 -34.10 7.18
C LEU A 68 -25.45 -35.24 8.12
N GLY A 69 -24.80 -34.93 9.25
CA GLY A 69 -24.56 -35.90 10.33
C GLY A 69 -23.73 -37.12 9.94
N GLN A 70 -22.69 -36.95 9.10
CA GLN A 70 -21.71 -38.01 8.87
C GLN A 70 -20.60 -37.91 9.92
N ASN A 71 -20.75 -38.67 11.00
CA ASN A 71 -19.63 -39.13 11.83
C ASN A 71 -18.77 -40.12 11.04
#